data_AF-A0A4V1UPF3-F1
#
_entry.id   AF-A0A4V1UPF3-F1
#
_cell.length_a   1.000
_cell.length_b   1.000
_cell.length_c   1.000
_cell.angle_alpha   90.00
_cell.angle_beta   90.00
_cell.angle_gamma   90.00
#
_symmetry.space_group_name_H-M   'P 1'
#
loop_
_entity.id
_entity.type
_entity.pdbx_description
1 polymer ?
#
loop_
_entity_poly.entity_id
_entity_poly.type
_entity_poly.pdbx_seq_one_letter_code
_entity_poly.pdbx_strand_id
1 'polypeptide(L)' 'MSYRLFGAETSAYSTKMRSYLKYKAFAFDWVPRTSETEDELKRLSRFSSSSVSD' A
#
# COMPACT_ATOMS: atom_id res chain seq x y z
N MET A 1 -4.26 5.43 -16.60
CA MET A 1 -4.11 4.41 -15.54
C MET A 1 -3.66 5.13 -14.28
N SER A 2 -4.45 5.08 -13.20
CA SER A 2 -4.04 5.59 -11.88
C SER A 2 -3.43 4.45 -11.06
N TYR A 3 -2.29 4.71 -10.43
CA TYR A 3 -1.64 3.76 -9.53
C TYR A 3 -2.00 4.08 -8.08
N ARG A 4 -2.30 3.06 -7.28
CA ARG A 4 -2.58 3.23 -5.85
C ARG A 4 -1.46 2.61 -5.02
N LEU A 5 -0.88 3.41 -4.13
CA LEU A 5 0.17 2.98 -3.21
C LEU A 5 -0.45 2.75 -1.85
N PHE A 6 -0.62 1.49 -1.49
CA PHE A 6 -1.05 1.09 -0.15
C PHE A 6 0.16 1.04 0.80
N GLY A 7 0.09 1.76 1.91
CA GLY A 7 1.17 1.78 2.89
C GLY A 7 0.75 2.30 4.26
N ALA A 8 1.54 2.00 5.28
CA ALA A 8 1.32 2.52 6.63
C ALA A 8 2.34 3.62 6.93
N GLU A 9 1.92 4.72 7.54
CA GLU A 9 2.84 5.82 7.91
C GLU A 9 3.86 5.40 8.98
N THR A 10 3.52 4.38 9.78
CA THR A 10 4.40 3.77 10.78
C THR A 10 5.49 2.88 10.17
N SER A 11 5.40 2.53 8.87
CA SER A 11 6.37 1.68 8.20
C SER A 11 7.41 2.53 7.46
N ALA A 12 8.67 2.44 7.90
CA ALA A 12 9.80 3.11 7.25
C ALA A 12 9.91 2.80 5.75
N TYR A 13 9.54 1.57 5.33
CA TYR A 13 9.54 1.17 3.94
C TYR A 13 8.48 1.91 3.12
N SER A 14 7.26 2.04 3.66
CA SER A 14 6.16 2.74 3.00
C SER A 14 6.49 4.23 2.82
N THR A 15 7.06 4.85 3.86
CA THR A 15 7.52 6.24 3.81
C THR A 15 8.61 6.45 2.76
N LYS A 16 9.61 5.55 2.70
CA LYS A 16 10.66 5.61 1.67
C LYS A 16 10.07 5.51 0.27
N MET A 17 9.17 4.55 0.03
CA MET A 17 8.57 4.32 -1.28
C MET A 17 7.74 5.52 -1.74
N ARG A 18 6.89 6.06 -0.84
CA ARG A 18 6.11 7.28 -1.10
C ARG A 18 7.01 8.47 -1.46
N SER A 19 8.08 8.69 -0.69
CA SER A 19 9.06 9.76 -0.96
C SER A 19 9.77 9.56 -2.30
N TYR A 20 10.12 8.32 -2.64
CA TYR A 20 10.77 7.99 -3.91
C TYR A 20 9.86 8.26 -5.13
N LEU A 21 8.58 7.85 -5.06
CA LEU A 21 7.63 8.11 -6.15
C LEU A 21 7.34 9.60 -6.31
N LYS A 22 7.23 10.34 -5.20
CA LYS A 22 7.13 11.82 -5.23
C LYS A 22 8.37 12.44 -5.88
N TYR A 23 9.56 12.00 -5.49
CA TYR A 23 10.82 12.47 -6.08
C TYR A 23 10.91 12.22 -7.59
N LYS A 24 10.36 11.09 -8.07
CA LYS A 24 10.27 10.76 -9.50
C LYS A 24 9.10 11.42 -10.23
N ALA A 25 8.31 12.27 -9.55
CA ALA A 25 7.09 12.88 -10.08
C ALA A 25 6.11 11.86 -10.70
N PHE A 26 6.07 10.66 -10.13
CA PHE A 26 5.16 9.62 -10.60
C PHE A 26 3.74 9.89 -10.09
N ALA A 27 2.74 9.71 -10.96
CA ALA A 27 1.34 9.88 -10.58
C ALA A 27 0.84 8.65 -9.81
N PHE A 28 0.55 8.83 -8.52
CA PHE A 28 -0.05 7.80 -7.68
C PHE A 28 -0.95 8.40 -6.61
N ASP A 29 -1.94 7.60 -6.17
CA ASP A 29 -2.80 7.90 -5.03
C ASP A 29 -2.26 7.17 -3.80
N TRP A 30 -2.05 7.91 -2.71
CA TRP A 30 -1.67 7.33 -1.43
C TRP A 30 -2.91 6.79 -0.71
N VAL A 31 -2.89 5.50 -0.38
CA VAL A 31 -3.95 4.84 0.38
C VAL A 31 -3.37 4.34 1.70
N PRO A 32 -3.67 4.98 2.84
CA PRO A 32 -3.24 4.50 4.14
C PRO A 32 -3.79 3.10 4.41
N ARG A 33 -2.97 2.18 4.91
CA ARG A 33 -3.44 0.88 5.40
C ARG A 33 -4.18 1.07 6.72
N THR A 34 -5.51 1.13 6.64
CA THR A 34 -6.46 1.05 7.76
C THR A 34 -7.30 -0.21 7.65
N SER A 35 -8.02 -0.57 8.72
CA SER A 35 -8.97 -1.70 8.72
C SER A 35 -9.97 -1.67 7.56
N GLU A 36 -10.40 -0.48 7.13
CA GLU A 36 -11.34 -0.29 6.02
C GLU A 36 -10.69 -0.60 4.65
N THR A 37 -9.41 -0.26 4.49
CA THR A 37 -8.66 -0.49 3.24
C THR A 37 -8.06 -1.89 3.14
N GLU A 38 -7.98 -2.63 4.26
CA GLU A 38 -7.47 -4.01 4.27
C GLU A 38 -8.32 -4.94 3.39
N ASP A 39 -9.64 -4.81 3.43
CA ASP A 39 -10.54 -5.65 2.63
C ASP A 39 -10.48 -5.34 1.15
N GLU A 40 -10.13 -4.10 0.79
CA GLU A 40 -9.85 -3.72 -0.59
C GLU A 40 -8.48 -4.26 -1.03
N LEU A 41 -7.45 -4.13 -0.18
CA LEU A 41 -6.12 -4.65 -0.44
C LEU A 41 -6.17 -6.17 -0.66
N LYS A 42 -6.87 -6.92 0.20
CA LYS A 42 -7.05 -8.37 0.08
C LYS A 42 -7.75 -8.78 -1.21
N ARG A 43 -8.72 -7.98 -1.68
CA ARG A 43 -9.39 -8.23 -2.96
C ARG A 43 -8.47 -8.00 -4.15
N LEU A 44 -7.57 -7.03 -4.06
CA LEU A 44 -6.63 -6.67 -5.14
C LEU A 44 -5.36 -7.52 -5.12
N SER A 45 -4.99 -8.09 -3.98
CA SER A 45 -3.76 -8.84 -3.85
C SER A 45 -3.87 -10.20 -4.56
N ARG A 46 -3.03 -10.39 -5.59
CA ARG A 46 -2.88 -11.69 -6.25
C ARG A 46 -2.18 -12.72 -5.36
N PHE A 47 -1.38 -12.24 -4.42
CA PHE A 47 -0.90 -12.99 -3.28
C PHE A 47 -1.72 -12.54 -2.07
N SER A 48 -2.85 -13.21 -1.85
CA SER A 48 -3.44 -13.22 -0.53
C SER A 48 -2.41 -13.85 0.39
N SER A 49 -1.91 -13.12 1.38
CA SER A 49 -1.19 -13.75 2.50
C SER A 49 -2.23 -14.55 3.31
N SER A 50 -2.74 -15.63 2.73
CA SER A 50 -3.44 -16.65 3.46
C SER A 50 -2.43 -17.29 4.40
N SER A 51 -2.78 -17.36 5.69
CA SER A 51 -2.07 -18.01 6.83
C SER A 51 -0.78 -17.29 7.26
N VAL A 52 -0.56 -17.01 8.55
CA VAL A 52 -0.66 -17.94 9.68
C VAL A 52 -1.49 -17.34 10.81
N SER A 53 -2.63 -17.97 11.09
CA SER A 53 -3.19 -18.01 12.44
C SER A 53 -2.54 -19.20 13.13
N ASP A 54 -1.68 -18.92 14.10
CA ASP A 54 -1.33 -19.81 15.21
C ASP A 54 -1.55 -18.98 16.49
#